data_AF-A0A3P8J6I7-F1
#
_entry.id   AF-A0A3P8J6I7-F1
#
_cell.length_a   1.000
_cell.length_b   1.000
_cell.length_c   1.000
_cell.angle_alpha   90.00
_cell.angle_beta   90.00
_cell.angle_gamma   90.00
#
_symmetry.space_group_name_H-M   'P 1'
#
loop_
_entity.id
_entity.type
_entity.pdbx_description
1 polymer ?
#
loop_
_entity_poly.entity_id
_entity_poly.type
_entity_poly.pdbx_seq_one_letter_code
_entity_poly.pdbx_strand_id
1 'polypeptide(L)'
;MAHAGITPQWDLPTALQCARDVEAVLSSDSYPFFLDAMYGDMPNNWSSELSGLARLRFISNAFTRMRYCFPNGQLDMYAKEAPEDAPAPLKPWFTIPGPVANEYSIAFGHWASLEGRGTPDGIYALDTGCCWGGDLTCLRWEDKAYFIQPSNRQKDLGEGEAVAS
;
A
#
# COMPACT_ATOMS: atom_id res chain seq x y z
N MET A 1 -8.02 4.73 -7.48
CA MET A 1 -7.31 3.55 -6.97
C MET A 1 -5.83 3.86 -6.95
N ALA A 2 -5.10 3.47 -5.90
CA ALA A 2 -3.65 3.52 -5.84
C ALA A 2 -3.15 2.24 -5.16
N HIS A 3 -1.94 1.78 -5.50
CA HIS A 3 -1.44 0.45 -5.09
C HIS A 3 -1.45 0.26 -3.56
N ALA A 4 -0.96 1.23 -2.80
CA ALA A 4 -0.91 1.20 -1.34
C ALA A 4 -1.97 2.08 -0.64
N GLY A 5 -2.92 2.66 -1.40
CA GLY A 5 -3.93 3.59 -0.88
C GLY A 5 -3.50 5.06 -0.99
N ILE A 6 -4.11 5.93 -0.17
CA ILE A 6 -3.87 7.39 -0.15
C ILE A 6 -3.49 7.81 1.26
N THR A 7 -2.35 8.48 1.44
CA THR A 7 -1.91 8.93 2.78
C THR A 7 -2.91 9.93 3.38
N PRO A 8 -3.16 9.89 4.71
CA PRO A 8 -3.99 10.88 5.38
C PRO A 8 -3.45 12.32 5.29
N GLN A 9 -2.17 12.48 4.89
CA GLN A 9 -1.50 13.78 4.76
C GLN A 9 -1.88 14.56 3.50
N TRP A 10 -2.64 13.95 2.56
CA TRP A 10 -2.97 14.56 1.28
C TRP A 10 -4.47 14.75 1.09
N ASP A 11 -4.84 15.87 0.45
CA ASP A 11 -6.10 15.99 -0.25
C ASP A 11 -6.01 15.41 -1.67
N LEU A 12 -7.17 15.31 -2.34
CA LEU A 12 -7.24 14.72 -3.68
C LEU A 12 -6.42 15.51 -4.72
N PRO A 13 -6.47 16.87 -4.77
CA PRO A 13 -5.62 17.64 -5.67
C PRO A 13 -4.12 17.36 -5.47
N THR A 14 -3.67 17.29 -4.22
CA THR A 14 -2.27 16.96 -3.90
C THR A 14 -1.92 15.55 -4.38
N ALA A 15 -2.76 14.56 -4.10
CA ALA A 15 -2.54 13.18 -4.55
C ALA A 15 -2.44 13.10 -6.09
N LEU A 16 -3.33 13.79 -6.82
CA LEU A 16 -3.30 13.84 -8.28
C LEU A 16 -2.01 14.50 -8.81
N GLN A 17 -1.60 15.63 -8.25
CA GLN A 17 -0.37 16.30 -8.66
C GLN A 17 0.86 15.43 -8.37
N CYS A 18 0.92 14.81 -7.20
CA CYS A 18 1.99 13.89 -6.82
C CYS A 18 2.10 12.71 -7.80
N ALA A 19 0.97 12.13 -8.20
CA ALA A 19 0.95 11.06 -9.19
C ALA A 19 1.53 11.53 -10.53
N ARG A 20 1.12 12.72 -11.01
CA ARG A 20 1.64 13.31 -12.25
C ARG A 20 3.15 13.58 -12.19
N ASP A 21 3.66 14.05 -11.05
CA ASP A 21 5.09 14.32 -10.87
C ASP A 21 5.93 13.04 -11.06
N VAL A 22 5.51 11.92 -10.44
CA VAL A 22 6.21 10.64 -10.55
C VAL A 22 6.00 10.00 -11.92
N GLU A 23 4.80 10.05 -12.48
CA GLU A 23 4.49 9.56 -13.84
C GLU A 23 5.36 10.24 -14.90
N ALA A 24 5.57 11.56 -14.80
CA ALA A 24 6.39 12.32 -15.73
C ALA A 24 7.85 11.86 -15.72
N VAL A 25 8.42 11.60 -14.53
CA VAL A 25 9.80 11.10 -14.41
C VAL A 25 9.91 9.66 -14.92
N LEU A 26 8.94 8.80 -14.58
CA LEU A 26 8.89 7.42 -15.07
C LEU A 26 8.72 7.33 -16.60
N SER A 27 8.11 8.34 -17.21
CA SER A 27 7.92 8.44 -18.66
C SER A 27 9.06 9.16 -19.38
N SER A 28 10.11 9.58 -18.67
CA SER A 28 11.24 10.32 -19.23
C SER A 28 12.46 9.42 -19.48
N ASP A 29 13.41 9.87 -20.29
CA ASP A 29 14.69 9.17 -20.50
C ASP A 29 15.54 9.08 -19.22
N SER A 30 15.22 9.87 -18.20
CA SER A 30 15.91 9.88 -16.90
C SER A 30 15.30 8.89 -15.89
N TYR A 31 14.30 8.09 -16.28
CA TYR A 31 13.67 7.12 -15.38
C TYR A 31 14.68 6.15 -14.70
N PRO A 32 15.78 5.69 -15.34
CA PRO A 32 16.69 4.76 -14.67
C PRO A 32 17.39 5.41 -13.47
N PHE A 33 17.74 6.70 -13.58
CA PHE A 33 18.33 7.46 -12.48
C PHE A 33 17.34 7.62 -11.32
N PHE A 34 16.06 7.83 -11.64
CA PHE A 34 15.03 7.89 -10.62
C PHE A 34 14.81 6.54 -9.93
N LEU A 35 14.75 5.43 -10.67
CA LEU A 35 14.60 4.09 -10.08
C LEU A 35 15.78 3.72 -9.17
N ASP A 36 17.00 4.16 -9.49
CA ASP A 36 18.16 3.99 -8.62
C ASP A 36 18.03 4.82 -7.33
N ALA A 37 17.55 6.06 -7.44
CA ALA A 37 17.43 7.00 -6.32
C ALA A 37 16.14 6.84 -5.47
N MET A 38 15.12 6.13 -5.98
CA MET A 38 13.81 6.02 -5.31
C MET A 38 13.86 5.15 -4.06
N TYR A 39 14.82 4.23 -3.97
CA TYR A 39 14.96 3.33 -2.83
C TYR A 39 15.54 4.08 -1.64
N GLY A 40 14.66 4.58 -0.78
CA GLY A 40 14.98 5.14 0.52
C GLY A 40 13.72 5.30 1.36
N ASP A 41 13.88 5.25 2.69
CA ASP A 41 12.77 5.25 3.64
C ASP A 41 12.56 6.62 4.30
N MET A 42 13.19 7.68 3.79
CA MET A 42 13.03 9.06 4.25
C MET A 42 12.96 10.01 3.06
N PRO A 43 12.12 11.07 3.10
CA PRO A 43 11.34 11.53 4.25
C PRO A 43 10.03 10.76 4.48
N ASN A 44 9.46 10.88 5.69
CA ASN A 44 8.23 10.20 6.12
C ASN A 44 7.03 11.12 6.41
N ASN A 45 7.25 12.44 6.36
CA ASN A 45 6.18 13.45 6.41
C ASN A 45 6.14 14.18 5.08
N TRP A 46 4.93 14.45 4.61
CA TRP A 46 4.66 15.34 3.50
C TRP A 46 4.91 16.78 3.92
N SER A 47 5.53 17.54 3.03
CA SER A 47 5.54 18.99 3.07
C SER A 47 5.48 19.49 1.62
N SER A 48 4.73 20.56 1.39
CA SER A 48 4.71 21.24 0.08
C SER A 48 6.08 21.81 -0.30
N GLU A 49 6.99 21.95 0.66
CA GLU A 49 8.38 22.40 0.47
C GLU A 49 9.31 21.26 0.01
N LEU A 50 8.87 20.00 0.06
CA LEU A 50 9.65 18.89 -0.48
C LEU A 50 9.88 19.08 -1.98
N SER A 51 11.14 18.93 -2.40
CA SER A 51 11.55 19.07 -3.79
C SER A 51 12.53 17.96 -4.20
N GLY A 52 12.77 17.85 -5.51
CA GLY A 52 13.71 16.89 -6.10
C GLY A 52 13.44 15.44 -5.68
N LEU A 53 14.51 14.69 -5.42
CA LEU A 53 14.43 13.27 -5.07
C LEU A 53 13.69 13.00 -3.75
N ALA A 54 13.77 13.92 -2.78
CA ALA A 54 13.08 13.75 -1.50
C ALA A 54 11.55 13.77 -1.68
N ARG A 55 11.05 14.69 -2.53
CA ARG A 55 9.63 14.74 -2.92
C ARG A 55 9.20 13.46 -3.62
N LEU A 56 9.91 13.08 -4.69
CA LEU A 56 9.55 11.91 -5.50
C LEU A 56 9.57 10.62 -4.68
N ARG A 57 10.56 10.46 -3.78
CA ARG A 57 10.67 9.31 -2.89
C ARG A 57 9.51 9.20 -1.92
N PHE A 58 9.12 10.31 -1.26
CA PHE A 58 7.94 10.29 -0.39
C PHE A 58 6.69 9.88 -1.18
N ILE A 59 6.52 10.45 -2.36
CA ILE A 59 5.37 10.15 -3.21
C ILE A 59 5.33 8.66 -3.59
N SER A 60 6.46 8.11 -4.05
CA SER A 60 6.55 6.69 -4.38
C SER A 60 6.29 5.80 -3.18
N ASN A 61 6.85 6.13 -2.01
CA ASN A 61 6.61 5.40 -0.78
C ASN A 61 5.12 5.39 -0.40
N ALA A 62 4.47 6.56 -0.45
CA ALA A 62 3.04 6.69 -0.17
C ALA A 62 2.18 5.85 -1.12
N PHE A 63 2.43 5.91 -2.44
CA PHE A 63 1.61 5.21 -3.42
C PHE A 63 1.90 3.72 -3.54
N THR A 64 3.11 3.26 -3.24
CA THR A 64 3.55 1.89 -3.59
C THR A 64 3.96 1.02 -2.42
N ARG A 65 4.25 1.60 -1.25
CA ARG A 65 4.84 0.86 -0.12
C ARG A 65 4.11 1.05 1.21
N MET A 66 3.24 2.06 1.33
CA MET A 66 2.53 2.40 2.56
C MET A 66 1.71 1.23 3.13
N ARG A 67 1.78 1.09 4.46
CA ARG A 67 0.93 0.19 5.25
C ARG A 67 0.50 0.91 6.51
N TYR A 68 1.47 1.16 7.38
CA TYR A 68 1.28 1.79 8.66
C TYR A 68 1.64 3.26 8.63
N CYS A 69 1.03 4.00 9.56
CA CYS A 69 1.35 5.38 9.86
C CYS A 69 1.41 5.57 11.38
N PHE A 70 2.21 6.53 11.83
CA PHE A 70 2.11 7.06 13.18
C PHE A 70 0.82 7.88 13.34
N PRO A 71 0.35 8.15 14.57
CA PRO A 71 -0.90 8.87 14.81
C PRO A 71 -1.00 10.27 14.17
N ASN A 72 0.14 10.88 13.83
CA ASN A 72 0.23 12.17 13.12
C ASN A 72 0.17 12.03 11.58
N GLY A 73 0.01 10.82 11.05
CA GLY A 73 -0.01 10.53 9.61
C GLY A 73 1.35 10.21 8.99
N GLN A 74 2.45 10.33 9.74
CA GLN A 74 3.80 10.00 9.26
C GLN A 74 3.88 8.54 8.81
N LEU A 75 4.49 8.27 7.65
CA LEU A 75 4.63 6.91 7.12
C LEU A 75 5.60 6.07 7.97
N ASP A 76 5.25 4.80 8.18
CA ASP A 76 6.20 3.76 8.56
C ASP A 76 6.50 2.86 7.35
N MET A 77 7.79 2.64 7.11
CA MET A 77 8.31 1.86 5.99
C MET A 77 8.80 0.47 6.40
N TYR A 78 8.73 0.13 7.69
CA TYR A 78 9.31 -1.10 8.25
C TYR A 78 8.28 -2.16 8.60
N ALA A 79 7.18 -1.81 9.28
CA ALA A 79 6.19 -2.81 9.71
C ALA A 79 5.42 -3.42 8.53
N LYS A 80 5.30 -4.75 8.54
CA LYS A 80 4.61 -5.55 7.49
C LYS A 80 3.62 -6.57 8.05
N GLU A 81 3.58 -6.71 9.37
CA GLU A 81 2.73 -7.65 10.11
C GLU A 81 1.24 -7.33 9.92
N ALA A 82 0.38 -8.24 10.38
CA ALA A 82 -1.06 -8.00 10.47
C ALA A 82 -1.37 -6.89 11.52
N PRO A 83 -2.49 -6.15 11.40
CA PRO A 83 -2.82 -5.04 12.30
C PRO A 83 -2.79 -5.39 13.80
N GLU A 84 -3.17 -6.61 14.16
CA GLU A 84 -3.17 -7.15 15.52
C GLU A 84 -1.76 -7.30 16.12
N ASP A 85 -0.74 -7.48 15.29
CA ASP A 85 0.66 -7.67 15.69
C ASP A 85 1.50 -6.39 15.51
N ALA A 86 0.88 -5.30 15.05
CA ALA A 86 1.57 -4.05 14.80
C ALA A 86 2.07 -3.40 16.11
N PRO A 87 3.35 -2.99 16.18
CA PRO A 87 3.88 -2.35 17.38
C PRO A 87 3.24 -0.98 17.60
N ALA A 88 2.88 -0.67 18.84
CA ALA A 88 2.45 0.68 19.21
C ALA A 88 3.58 1.70 18.92
N PRO A 89 3.28 2.90 18.42
CA PRO A 89 1.96 3.51 18.25
C PRO A 89 1.38 3.41 16.83
N LEU A 90 1.83 2.45 16.02
CA LEU A 90 1.47 2.36 14.61
C LEU A 90 -0.01 2.03 14.41
N LYS A 91 -0.57 2.59 13.35
CA LYS A 91 -1.94 2.36 12.93
C LYS A 91 -2.00 2.12 11.41
N PRO A 92 -2.87 1.23 10.90
CA PRO A 92 -3.10 1.15 9.46
C PRO A 92 -3.53 2.51 8.90
N TRP A 93 -3.00 2.90 7.74
CA TRP A 93 -3.18 4.26 7.21
C TRP A 93 -4.66 4.69 7.15
N PHE A 94 -5.55 3.76 6.80
CA PHE A 94 -6.99 4.00 6.61
C PHE A 94 -7.76 4.19 7.92
N THR A 95 -7.13 3.97 9.07
CA THR A 95 -7.72 4.25 10.39
C THR A 95 -7.44 5.68 10.86
N ILE A 96 -6.55 6.39 10.17
CA ILE A 96 -6.25 7.80 10.42
C ILE A 96 -7.16 8.63 9.49
N PRO A 97 -8.00 9.52 10.02
CA PRO A 97 -8.88 10.35 9.19
C PRO A 97 -8.09 11.17 8.17
N GLY A 98 -8.53 11.13 6.92
CA GLY A 98 -7.95 11.89 5.82
C GLY A 98 -9.04 12.48 4.92
N PRO A 99 -8.79 13.62 4.27
CA PRO A 99 -9.82 14.33 3.50
C PRO A 99 -10.37 13.50 2.34
N VAL A 100 -9.54 12.68 1.68
CA VAL A 100 -9.99 11.84 0.56
C VAL A 100 -10.92 10.71 1.01
N ALA A 101 -10.62 10.07 2.14
CA ALA A 101 -11.42 8.95 2.64
C ALA A 101 -12.82 9.36 3.13
N ASN A 102 -13.04 10.65 3.41
CA ASN A 102 -14.34 11.18 3.82
C ASN A 102 -15.33 11.34 2.65
N GLU A 103 -14.82 11.50 1.42
CA GLU A 103 -15.64 11.80 0.24
C GLU A 103 -15.60 10.69 -0.82
N TYR A 104 -14.52 9.89 -0.83
CA TYR A 104 -14.27 8.90 -1.87
C TYR A 104 -14.05 7.53 -1.29
N SER A 105 -14.57 6.53 -2.01
CA SER A 105 -14.14 5.16 -1.81
C SER A 105 -12.71 4.93 -2.31
N ILE A 106 -11.90 4.22 -1.53
CA ILE A 106 -10.50 3.95 -1.86
C ILE A 106 -10.30 2.45 -2.01
N ALA A 107 -10.08 2.01 -3.25
CA ALA A 107 -9.57 0.67 -3.55
C ALA A 107 -8.04 0.68 -3.57
N PHE A 108 -7.43 -0.36 -2.99
CA PHE A 108 -5.98 -0.57 -2.94
C PHE A 108 -5.61 -2.06 -2.85
N GLY A 109 -4.33 -2.37 -2.98
CA GLY A 109 -3.76 -3.71 -2.87
C GLY A 109 -2.49 -3.71 -2.01
N HIS A 110 -1.43 -4.41 -2.45
CA HIS A 110 -0.07 -4.45 -1.84
C HIS A 110 0.06 -5.12 -0.47
N TRP A 111 -0.96 -4.98 0.37
CA TRP A 111 -0.91 -5.35 1.76
C TRP A 111 -1.54 -6.74 1.98
N ALA A 112 -0.91 -7.76 1.40
CA ALA A 112 -1.38 -9.14 1.49
C ALA A 112 -1.57 -9.65 2.94
N SER A 113 -0.77 -9.21 3.92
CA SER A 113 -0.95 -9.59 5.34
C SER A 113 -2.24 -9.07 5.98
N LEU A 114 -2.93 -8.12 5.34
CA LEU A 114 -4.26 -7.67 5.75
C LEU A 114 -5.36 -8.66 5.31
N GLU A 115 -5.09 -9.48 4.29
CA GLU A 115 -6.02 -10.46 3.70
C GLU A 115 -7.40 -9.88 3.33
N GLY A 116 -7.46 -8.58 2.99
CA GLY A 116 -8.72 -7.88 2.68
C GLY A 116 -9.63 -7.61 3.89
N ARG A 117 -9.16 -7.85 5.12
CA ARG A 117 -9.97 -7.75 6.36
C ARG A 117 -9.76 -6.42 7.11
N GLY A 118 -10.68 -6.11 8.03
CA GLY A 118 -10.51 -5.00 8.98
C GLY A 118 -10.52 -3.59 8.37
N THR A 119 -11.01 -3.44 7.14
CA THR A 119 -11.17 -2.14 6.48
C THR A 119 -12.53 -1.53 6.81
N PRO A 120 -12.61 -0.19 7.04
CA PRO A 120 -13.88 0.48 7.25
C PRO A 120 -14.67 0.62 5.94
N ASP A 121 -15.96 0.97 6.05
CA ASP A 121 -16.82 1.22 4.89
C ASP A 121 -16.18 2.23 3.92
N GLY A 122 -16.25 1.93 2.63
CA GLY A 122 -15.65 2.74 1.57
C GLY A 122 -14.17 2.45 1.31
N ILE A 123 -13.50 1.65 2.13
CA ILE A 123 -12.11 1.21 1.90
C ILE A 123 -12.10 -0.24 1.43
N TYR A 124 -11.53 -0.50 0.26
CA TYR A 124 -11.55 -1.81 -0.40
C TYR A 124 -10.11 -2.35 -0.57
N ALA A 125 -9.72 -3.27 0.31
CA ALA A 125 -8.44 -3.97 0.23
C ALA A 125 -8.58 -5.24 -0.65
N LEU A 126 -8.01 -5.20 -1.85
CA LEU A 126 -8.21 -6.25 -2.87
C LEU A 126 -7.04 -7.25 -2.95
N ASP A 127 -5.93 -6.98 -2.27
CA ASP A 127 -4.79 -7.90 -2.22
C ASP A 127 -5.00 -8.97 -1.15
N THR A 128 -5.51 -10.11 -1.60
CA THR A 128 -5.72 -11.33 -0.80
C THR A 128 -4.60 -12.37 -0.99
N GLY A 129 -3.42 -11.95 -1.46
CA GLY A 129 -2.21 -12.76 -1.40
C GLY A 129 -2.18 -13.98 -2.34
N CYS A 130 -2.79 -13.91 -3.52
CA CYS A 130 -2.83 -15.03 -4.49
C CYS A 130 -1.46 -15.68 -4.75
N CYS A 131 -0.39 -14.90 -4.94
CA CYS A 131 0.95 -15.44 -5.16
C CYS A 131 1.54 -16.14 -3.92
N TRP A 132 1.03 -15.85 -2.73
CA TRP A 132 1.40 -16.48 -1.47
C TRP A 132 0.60 -17.74 -1.15
N GLY A 133 -0.30 -18.16 -2.05
CA GLY A 133 -1.20 -19.30 -1.84
C GLY A 133 -2.56 -18.93 -1.25
N GLY A 134 -2.85 -17.63 -1.12
CA GLY A 134 -4.20 -17.12 -0.82
C GLY A 134 -5.06 -17.08 -2.09
N ASP A 135 -5.81 -15.99 -2.25
CA ASP A 135 -6.80 -15.88 -3.33
C ASP A 135 -6.55 -14.64 -4.21
N LEU A 136 -7.05 -14.68 -5.45
CA LEU A 136 -7.26 -13.50 -6.28
C LEU A 136 -8.70 -13.01 -6.10
N THR A 137 -8.85 -11.76 -5.68
CA THR A 137 -10.16 -11.15 -5.40
C THR A 137 -10.54 -10.13 -6.47
N CYS A 138 -11.77 -10.23 -6.97
CA CYS A 138 -12.38 -9.28 -7.88
C CYS A 138 -13.63 -8.67 -7.24
N LEU A 139 -13.76 -7.35 -7.32
CA LEU A 139 -14.93 -6.59 -6.86
C LEU A 139 -15.67 -6.02 -8.06
N ARG A 140 -16.94 -6.38 -8.24
CA ARG A 140 -17.85 -5.70 -9.17
C ARG A 140 -18.41 -4.46 -8.50
N TRP A 141 -18.24 -3.31 -9.15
CA TRP A 141 -18.44 -2.02 -8.48
C TRP A 141 -19.91 -1.67 -8.28
N GLU A 142 -20.78 -2.05 -9.22
CA GLU A 142 -22.18 -1.65 -9.29
C GLU A 142 -23.02 -2.23 -8.14
N ASP A 143 -22.74 -3.46 -7.75
CA ASP A 143 -23.47 -4.20 -6.71
C ASP A 143 -22.59 -4.65 -5.53
N LYS A 144 -21.30 -4.28 -5.56
CA LYS A 144 -20.29 -4.69 -4.58
C LYS A 144 -20.14 -6.21 -4.43
N ALA A 145 -20.46 -6.97 -5.47
CA ALA A 145 -20.26 -8.41 -5.45
C ALA A 145 -18.77 -8.79 -5.53
N TYR A 146 -18.36 -9.72 -4.68
CA TYR A 146 -17.01 -10.27 -4.66
C TYR A 146 -16.95 -11.62 -5.40
N PHE A 147 -15.91 -11.79 -6.19
CA PHE A 147 -15.58 -13.03 -6.90
C PHE A 147 -14.16 -13.44 -6.51
N ILE A 148 -13.99 -14.71 -6.14
CA ILE A 148 -12.75 -15.23 -5.57
C ILE A 148 -12.24 -16.37 -6.44
N GLN A 149 -10.96 -16.30 -6.81
CA GLN A 149 -10.25 -17.37 -7.50
C GLN A 149 -9.07 -17.85 -6.63
N PRO A 150 -9.11 -19.10 -6.12
CA PRO A 150 -8.01 -19.65 -5.34
C PRO A 150 -6.72 -19.73 -6.15
N SER A 151 -5.58 -19.58 -5.44
CA SER A 151 -4.27 -19.73 -6.05
C SER A 151 -4.07 -21.12 -6.64
N ASN A 152 -3.45 -21.17 -7.83
CA ASN A 152 -2.95 -22.40 -8.43
C ASN A 152 -1.57 -22.81 -7.90
N ARG A 153 -1.02 -22.09 -6.90
CA ARG A 153 0.27 -22.41 -6.31
C ARG A 153 0.19 -23.79 -5.65
N GLN A 154 0.98 -24.72 -6.15
CA GLN A 154 1.18 -25.99 -5.47
C GLN A 154 1.90 -25.71 -4.15
N LYS A 155 1.33 -26.17 -3.04
CA LYS A 155 2.09 -26.21 -1.78
C LYS A 155 3.26 -27.14 -2.01
N ASP A 156 4.49 -26.63 -1.89
CA ASP A 156 5.65 -27.51 -1.82
C ASP A 156 5.42 -28.46 -0.64
N LEU A 157 5.21 -29.75 -0.94
CA LEU A 157 5.19 -30.81 0.06
C LEU A 157 6.65 -31.09 0.47
N GLY A 158 7.19 -30.25 1.35
CA GLY A 158 8.45 -30.48 2.06
C GLY A 158 8.50 -29.48 3.21
N GLU A 159 8.44 -29.87 4.48
CA GLU A 159 9.17 -30.96 5.13
C GLU A 159 8.23 -31.87 5.94
N GLY A 160 8.08 -33.11 5.48
CA GLY A 160 7.76 -34.24 6.35
C GLY A 160 9.07 -34.93 6.74
N GLU A 161 9.22 -35.24 8.03
CA GLU A 161 10.18 -36.21 8.58
C GLU A 161 11.67 -35.88 8.41
N ALA A 162 12.19 -34.98 9.26
CA ALA A 162 13.52 -35.19 9.81
C ALA A 162 13.44 -36.35 10.81
N VAL A 163 13.73 -37.54 10.29
CA VAL A 163 13.80 -38.84 10.97
C VAL A 163 14.71 -38.76 12.20
N ALA A 164 14.20 -39.22 13.33
CA ALA A 164 15.01 -39.59 14.49
C ALA A 164 15.99 -40.71 14.10
N SER A 165 17.29 -40.47 14.29
CA SER A 165 18.33 -41.50 14.48
C SER A 165 19.44 -40.90 15.33
#